data_AF-A0A1A6H879-F1
#
_entry.id   AF-A0A1A6H879-F1
#
_cell.length_a   1.000
_cell.length_b   1.000
_cell.length_c   1.000
_cell.angle_alpha   90.00
_cell.angle_beta   90.00
_cell.angle_gamma   90.00
#
_symmetry.space_group_name_H-M   'P 1'
#
loop_
_entity.id
_entity.type
_entity.pdbx_description
1 polymer ?
#
loop_
_entity_poly.entity_id
_entity_poly.type
_entity_poly.pdbx_seq_one_letter_code
_entity_poly.pdbx_strand_id
1 'polypeptide(L)'
;MPFRNMVSSGRRWLREQQHRRWRLHCLKLQPLSPVPSDIEISRGQTPKAVDVLAKEIGLLADEIEVYGKSKAKVRLSLLERLKDQKDGKYILVAGITPTPLGEGKSTVTIGLVQALTAHLKVNSFACLRQPSQGPTFGVKGGAAGGGYAQVIPMEEFNLHLTGDIHAITAANNLLAAAIDTRILHESTQTDKKLGIKKTDPSTLTEEEVRKFARLNIDPSTITWQRVLDTNDRFLRKITIGQGSTEKGYSRQAQFDIAVASEIMAVLALTDSLADMKERLGRMVVASDKDGQPVTAEDLGTPVFVHAGPFANIAHGNSSVLADKIALKLVGEEGFVGESHTRRADGDIMPIDSQNH
;
A
#
# COMPACT_ATOMS: atom_id res chain seq x y z
N MET A 1 46.76 -1.60 22.13
CA MET A 1 45.55 -2.00 22.89
C MET A 1 44.21 -1.53 22.27
N PRO A 2 44.05 -0.33 21.69
CA PRO A 2 42.76 0.16 21.18
C PRO A 2 42.14 -0.69 20.05
N PHE A 3 42.98 -1.15 19.11
CA PHE A 3 42.56 -1.94 17.95
C PHE A 3 42.00 -3.31 18.35
N ARG A 4 42.58 -3.94 19.38
CA ARG A 4 42.15 -5.25 19.89
C ARG A 4 40.79 -5.15 20.60
N ASN A 5 40.55 -4.04 21.30
CA ASN A 5 39.26 -3.75 21.91
C ASN A 5 38.18 -3.47 20.84
N MET A 6 38.49 -2.69 19.80
CA MET A 6 37.58 -2.43 18.69
C MET A 6 37.19 -3.71 17.93
N VAL A 7 38.16 -4.57 17.60
CA VAL A 7 37.89 -5.88 16.96
C VAL A 7 37.07 -6.79 17.88
N SER A 8 37.32 -6.77 19.19
CA SER A 8 36.54 -7.55 20.15
C SER A 8 35.10 -7.06 20.29
N SER A 9 34.88 -5.75 20.26
CA SER A 9 33.55 -5.13 20.25
C SER A 9 32.82 -5.43 18.95
N GLY A 10 33.48 -5.33 17.79
CA GLY A 10 32.89 -5.70 16.49
C GLY A 10 32.51 -7.18 16.41
N ARG A 11 33.35 -8.10 16.93
CA ARG A 11 33.02 -9.53 17.01
C ARG A 11 31.91 -9.84 18.02
N ARG A 12 31.81 -9.09 19.12
CA ARG A 12 30.72 -9.24 20.10
C ARG A 12 29.41 -8.76 19.49
N TRP A 13 29.42 -7.61 18.84
CA TRP A 13 28.30 -7.07 18.10
C TRP A 13 27.82 -8.05 17.02
N LEU A 14 28.71 -8.57 16.17
CA LEU A 14 28.37 -9.60 15.16
C LEU A 14 27.72 -10.85 15.78
N ARG A 15 28.20 -11.32 16.95
CA ARG A 15 27.60 -12.46 17.67
C ARG A 15 26.29 -12.13 18.38
N GLU A 16 26.05 -10.87 18.71
CA GLU A 16 24.77 -10.38 19.22
C GLU A 16 23.73 -10.29 18.11
N GLN A 17 24.17 -10.10 16.87
CA GLN A 17 23.32 -10.10 15.67
C GLN A 17 23.01 -11.51 15.10
N GLN A 18 23.64 -12.57 15.63
CA GLN A 18 23.39 -13.94 15.19
C GLN A 18 22.11 -14.55 15.77
N HIS A 19 21.50 -15.51 15.06
CA HIS A 19 20.32 -16.24 15.52
C HIS A 19 20.48 -16.77 16.95
N ARG A 20 19.47 -16.49 17.79
CA ARG A 20 19.37 -17.01 19.16
C ARG A 20 17.98 -17.55 19.39
N ARG A 21 17.90 -18.58 20.25
CA ARG A 21 16.63 -19.03 20.81
C ARG A 21 15.98 -17.86 21.55
N TRP A 22 14.72 -17.59 21.25
CA TRP A 22 14.02 -16.45 21.85
C TRP A 22 13.77 -16.70 23.35
N ARG A 23 13.84 -15.61 24.12
CA ARG A 23 13.47 -15.61 25.54
C ARG A 23 12.08 -15.01 25.68
N LEU A 24 11.08 -15.73 25.16
CA LEU A 24 9.69 -15.29 25.14
C LEU A 24 8.98 -15.53 26.48
N HIS A 25 8.41 -14.47 27.05
CA HIS A 25 7.48 -14.59 28.17
C HIS A 25 6.07 -14.85 27.62
N CYS A 26 5.74 -16.11 27.38
CA CYS A 26 4.44 -16.48 26.79
C CYS A 26 3.29 -16.07 27.72
N LEU A 27 2.25 -15.45 27.15
CA LEU A 27 1.00 -15.17 27.87
C LEU A 27 0.32 -16.49 28.20
N LYS A 28 -0.06 -16.69 29.46
CA LYS A 28 -0.74 -17.91 29.90
C LYS A 28 -2.21 -17.85 29.47
N LEU A 29 -2.67 -18.91 28.79
CA LEU A 29 -4.09 -19.09 28.53
C LEU A 29 -4.82 -19.44 29.82
N GLN A 30 -6.05 -18.95 29.96
CA GLN A 30 -6.98 -19.32 31.04
C GLN A 30 -8.25 -19.89 30.40
N PRO A 31 -8.25 -21.19 30.03
CA PRO A 31 -9.41 -21.81 29.40
C PRO A 31 -10.61 -21.85 30.34
N LEU A 32 -11.78 -21.49 29.83
CA LEU A 32 -13.06 -21.53 30.53
C LEU A 32 -13.93 -22.66 29.95
N SER A 33 -14.84 -23.16 30.79
CA SER A 33 -15.85 -24.15 30.40
C SER A 33 -17.21 -23.72 30.94
N PRO A 34 -18.24 -23.51 30.09
CA PRO A 34 -18.21 -23.66 28.63
C PRO A 34 -17.28 -22.66 27.94
N VAL A 35 -16.79 -23.00 26.74
CA VAL A 35 -15.90 -22.14 25.96
C VAL A 35 -16.68 -20.88 25.53
N PRO A 36 -16.22 -19.67 25.87
CA PRO A 36 -16.90 -18.43 25.48
C PRO A 36 -16.80 -18.18 23.97
N SER A 37 -17.49 -17.15 23.48
CA SER A 37 -17.33 -16.70 22.09
C SER A 37 -15.91 -16.19 21.80
N ASP A 38 -15.47 -16.24 20.54
CA ASP A 38 -14.13 -15.81 20.13
C ASP A 38 -13.80 -14.39 20.58
N ILE A 39 -14.78 -13.48 20.48
CA ILE A 39 -14.61 -12.07 20.85
C ILE A 39 -14.47 -11.89 22.37
N GLU A 40 -15.18 -12.68 23.18
CA GLU A 40 -15.05 -12.66 24.64
C GLU A 40 -13.67 -13.18 25.05
N ILE A 41 -13.19 -14.25 24.42
CA ILE A 41 -11.83 -14.76 24.66
C ILE A 41 -10.78 -13.70 24.27
N SER A 42 -10.98 -13.03 23.13
CA SER A 42 -10.07 -11.97 22.65
C SER A 42 -10.00 -10.80 23.63
N ARG A 43 -11.15 -10.30 24.09
CA ARG A 43 -11.26 -9.20 25.05
C ARG A 43 -10.77 -9.57 26.45
N GLY A 44 -10.89 -10.84 26.84
CA GLY A 44 -10.43 -11.35 28.13
C GLY A 44 -8.90 -11.44 28.26
N GLN A 45 -8.16 -11.37 27.16
CA GLN A 45 -6.70 -11.44 27.15
C GLN A 45 -6.09 -10.07 26.86
N THR A 46 -5.29 -9.54 27.78
CA THR A 46 -4.47 -8.34 27.50
C THR A 46 -3.29 -8.72 26.60
N PRO A 47 -3.14 -8.13 25.41
CA PRO A 47 -1.98 -8.37 24.55
C PRO A 47 -0.70 -7.85 25.20
N LYS A 48 0.42 -8.53 24.91
CA LYS A 48 1.74 -8.02 25.27
C LYS A 48 2.03 -6.76 24.45
N ALA A 49 2.68 -5.77 25.09
CA ALA A 49 3.17 -4.61 24.38
C ALA A 49 4.12 -5.04 23.24
N VAL A 50 3.88 -4.51 22.04
CA VAL A 50 4.51 -5.00 20.81
C VAL A 50 6.01 -4.73 20.75
N ASP A 51 6.47 -3.65 21.39
CA ASP A 51 7.88 -3.31 21.55
C ASP A 51 8.62 -4.29 22.47
N VAL A 52 7.96 -4.74 23.55
CA VAL A 52 8.47 -5.81 24.42
C VAL A 52 8.54 -7.12 23.63
N LEU A 53 7.49 -7.47 22.88
CA LEU A 53 7.50 -8.66 22.03
C LEU A 53 8.63 -8.60 21.00
N ALA A 54 8.77 -7.47 20.30
CA ALA A 54 9.80 -7.22 19.29
C ALA A 54 11.21 -7.45 19.86
N LYS A 55 11.47 -6.92 21.05
CA LYS A 55 12.74 -7.14 21.76
C LYS A 55 12.98 -8.62 22.10
N GLU A 56 11.95 -9.33 22.56
CA GLU A 56 12.07 -10.76 22.93
C GLU A 56 12.36 -11.67 21.73
N ILE A 57 11.88 -11.30 20.52
CA ILE A 57 12.13 -12.02 19.27
C ILE A 57 13.40 -11.55 18.54
N GLY A 58 14.11 -10.55 19.06
CA GLY A 58 15.39 -10.08 18.53
C GLY A 58 15.30 -9.00 17.45
N LEU A 59 14.19 -8.27 17.36
CA LEU A 59 14.10 -7.03 16.57
C LEU A 59 14.77 -5.88 17.32
N LEU A 60 15.43 -5.00 16.56
CA LEU A 60 16.01 -3.77 17.07
C LEU A 60 14.95 -2.65 17.11
N ALA A 61 15.18 -1.65 17.96
CA ALA A 61 14.22 -0.56 18.16
C ALA A 61 14.01 0.30 16.90
N ASP A 62 15.04 0.43 16.07
CA ASP A 62 14.99 1.13 14.79
C ASP A 62 14.34 0.31 13.67
N GLU A 63 14.11 -0.99 13.88
CA GLU A 63 13.49 -1.89 12.90
C GLU A 63 11.97 -1.98 13.02
N ILE A 64 11.37 -1.29 13.98
CA ILE A 64 9.93 -1.31 14.21
C ILE A 64 9.32 0.10 14.16
N GLU A 65 8.10 0.16 13.66
CA GLU A 65 7.24 1.34 13.75
C GLU A 65 5.97 0.94 14.50
N VAL A 66 5.79 1.48 15.71
CA VAL A 66 4.73 1.05 16.62
C VAL A 66 3.39 1.75 16.27
N TYR A 67 2.31 0.96 16.20
CA TYR A 67 0.93 1.38 15.94
C TYR A 67 0.04 1.02 17.14
N GLY A 68 -0.07 1.96 18.08
CA GLY A 68 -0.74 1.73 19.36
C GLY A 68 0.12 0.86 20.29
N LYS A 69 -0.49 -0.02 21.09
CA LYS A 69 0.25 -0.85 22.07
C LYS A 69 0.58 -2.26 21.57
N SER A 70 -0.22 -2.79 20.65
CA SER A 70 -0.26 -4.22 20.29
C SER A 70 0.22 -4.52 18.87
N LYS A 71 0.50 -3.50 18.04
CA LYS A 71 0.80 -3.67 16.60
C LYS A 71 2.02 -2.85 16.22
N ALA A 72 2.80 -3.35 15.27
CA ALA A 72 3.91 -2.62 14.69
C ALA A 72 4.09 -3.04 13.22
N LYS A 73 4.64 -2.13 12.41
CA LYS A 73 5.27 -2.49 11.14
C LYS A 73 6.74 -2.82 11.39
N VAL A 74 7.28 -3.74 10.59
CA VAL A 74 8.69 -4.12 10.62
C VAL A 74 9.37 -3.53 9.39
N ARG A 75 10.49 -2.83 9.57
CA ARG A 75 11.25 -2.23 8.47
C ARG A 75 12.00 -3.29 7.67
N LEU A 76 12.11 -3.06 6.35
CA LEU A 76 12.85 -3.94 5.45
C LEU A 76 14.36 -3.97 5.72
N SER A 77 14.91 -2.98 6.44
CA SER A 77 16.31 -2.98 6.90
C SER A 77 16.68 -4.23 7.72
N LEU A 78 15.68 -4.90 8.32
CA LEU A 78 15.84 -6.19 8.96
C LEU A 78 16.38 -7.26 8.00
N LEU A 79 15.89 -7.31 6.77
CA LEU A 79 16.34 -8.30 5.78
C LEU A 79 17.81 -8.10 5.40
N GLU A 80 18.23 -6.84 5.25
CA GLU A 80 19.65 -6.50 5.00
C GLU A 80 20.56 -6.93 6.16
N ARG A 81 20.09 -6.76 7.40
CA ARG A 81 20.84 -7.19 8.59
C ARG A 81 20.93 -8.71 8.68
N LEU A 82 19.89 -9.43 8.26
CA LEU A 82 19.79 -10.88 8.37
C LEU A 82 20.16 -11.63 7.09
N LYS A 83 20.64 -10.96 6.03
CA LYS A 83 20.92 -11.57 4.72
C LYS A 83 21.86 -12.79 4.74
N ASP A 84 22.79 -12.83 5.70
CA ASP A 84 23.75 -13.93 5.85
C ASP A 84 23.23 -15.05 6.79
N GLN A 85 22.04 -14.88 7.38
CA GLN A 85 21.40 -15.91 8.19
C GLN A 85 20.79 -16.98 7.28
N LYS A 86 20.89 -18.24 7.70
CA LYS A 86 20.21 -19.33 7.01
C LYS A 86 18.72 -19.31 7.31
N ASP A 87 17.91 -19.59 6.30
CA ASP A 87 16.48 -19.74 6.45
C ASP A 87 16.08 -20.87 7.43
N GLY A 88 14.95 -20.65 8.09
CA GLY A 88 14.30 -21.63 8.94
C GLY A 88 13.61 -22.74 8.15
N LYS A 89 12.77 -23.52 8.85
CA LYS A 89 11.90 -24.52 8.21
C LYS A 89 10.56 -23.88 7.87
N TYR A 90 10.07 -24.12 6.65
CA TYR A 90 8.76 -23.65 6.21
C TYR A 90 7.73 -24.76 6.36
N ILE A 91 6.64 -24.50 7.11
CA ILE A 91 5.55 -25.45 7.33
C ILE A 91 4.29 -24.85 6.71
N LEU A 92 3.74 -25.53 5.70
CA LEU A 92 2.48 -25.15 5.08
C LEU A 92 1.32 -25.90 5.74
N VAL A 93 0.37 -25.15 6.31
CA VAL A 93 -0.91 -25.70 6.76
C VAL A 93 -1.93 -25.55 5.64
N ALA A 94 -2.22 -26.65 4.97
CA ALA A 94 -3.27 -26.73 3.95
C ALA A 94 -4.58 -27.26 4.55
N GLY A 95 -5.67 -27.15 3.80
CA GLY A 95 -6.91 -27.85 4.13
C GLY A 95 -7.60 -28.37 2.88
N ILE A 96 -8.64 -29.17 3.11
CA ILE A 96 -9.47 -29.72 2.05
C ILE A 96 -10.33 -28.63 1.38
N THR A 97 -11.04 -29.01 0.32
CA THR A 97 -12.07 -28.18 -0.32
C THR A 97 -13.02 -27.62 0.74
N PRO A 98 -13.27 -26.29 0.76
CA PRO A 98 -14.10 -25.68 1.77
C PRO A 98 -15.51 -26.28 1.82
N THR A 99 -16.00 -26.48 3.04
CA THR A 99 -17.34 -26.95 3.38
C THR A 99 -18.07 -25.88 4.21
N PRO A 100 -19.41 -25.88 4.25
CA PRO A 100 -20.16 -24.94 5.09
C PRO A 100 -19.84 -25.02 6.60
N LEU A 101 -19.29 -26.13 7.07
CA LEU A 101 -18.93 -26.35 8.48
C LEU A 101 -17.63 -25.65 8.89
N GLY A 102 -16.78 -25.27 7.92
CA GLY A 102 -15.47 -24.66 8.16
C GLY A 102 -14.42 -25.65 8.66
N GLU A 103 -13.18 -25.50 8.21
CA GLU A 103 -12.11 -26.49 8.48
C GLU A 103 -11.11 -26.03 9.55
N GLY A 104 -11.26 -24.81 10.09
CA GLY A 104 -10.38 -24.31 11.15
C GLY A 104 -8.90 -24.14 10.77
N LYS A 105 -8.58 -23.96 9.47
CA LYS A 105 -7.18 -23.84 8.98
C LYS A 105 -6.35 -22.80 9.75
N SER A 106 -6.89 -21.61 9.96
CA SER A 106 -6.21 -20.55 10.73
C SER A 106 -6.04 -20.93 12.20
N THR A 107 -7.05 -21.56 12.80
CA THR A 107 -7.01 -22.06 14.18
C THR A 107 -5.89 -23.10 14.35
N VAL A 108 -5.78 -24.04 13.42
CA VAL A 108 -4.71 -25.05 13.41
C VAL A 108 -3.33 -24.40 13.25
N THR A 109 -3.21 -23.41 12.35
CA THR A 109 -1.94 -22.69 12.12
C THR A 109 -1.46 -22.00 13.39
N ILE A 110 -2.35 -21.27 14.07
CA ILE A 110 -2.03 -20.54 15.30
C ILE A 110 -1.75 -21.52 16.45
N GLY A 111 -2.57 -22.57 16.60
CA GLY A 111 -2.38 -23.60 17.62
C GLY A 111 -1.06 -24.35 17.47
N LEU A 112 -0.65 -24.66 16.23
CA LEU A 112 0.66 -25.26 15.94
C LEU A 112 1.81 -24.35 16.38
N VAL A 113 1.74 -23.06 16.06
CA VAL A 113 2.77 -22.09 16.45
C VAL A 113 2.81 -21.89 17.96
N GLN A 114 1.65 -21.83 18.63
CA GLN A 114 1.55 -21.81 20.09
C GLN A 114 2.20 -23.06 20.70
N ALA A 115 1.96 -24.26 20.16
CA ALA A 115 2.58 -25.50 20.64
C ALA A 115 4.11 -25.47 20.49
N LEU A 116 4.61 -25.13 19.30
CA LEU A 116 6.03 -25.03 19.01
C LEU A 116 6.73 -24.00 19.91
N THR A 117 6.18 -22.80 20.03
CA THR A 117 6.78 -21.71 20.80
C THR A 117 6.62 -21.89 22.31
N ALA A 118 5.40 -22.10 22.79
CA ALA A 118 5.13 -22.08 24.24
C ALA A 118 5.57 -23.37 24.93
N HIS A 119 5.39 -24.53 24.29
CA HIS A 119 5.68 -25.84 24.90
C HIS A 119 7.03 -26.41 24.48
N LEU A 120 7.37 -26.36 23.19
CA LEU A 120 8.64 -26.91 22.69
C LEU A 120 9.80 -25.90 22.68
N LYS A 121 9.49 -24.63 22.98
CA LYS A 121 10.46 -23.52 23.01
C LYS A 121 11.22 -23.41 21.68
N VAL A 122 10.55 -23.66 20.56
CA VAL A 122 11.08 -23.49 19.19
C VAL A 122 10.62 -22.12 18.70
N ASN A 123 11.53 -21.32 18.16
CA ASN A 123 11.16 -20.03 17.56
C ASN A 123 10.23 -20.28 16.36
N SER A 124 9.01 -19.76 16.40
CA SER A 124 8.05 -19.92 15.31
C SER A 124 7.15 -18.69 15.17
N PHE A 125 6.74 -18.41 13.94
CA PHE A 125 5.73 -17.40 13.60
C PHE A 125 4.54 -18.06 12.92
N ALA A 126 3.34 -17.50 13.13
CA ALA A 126 2.19 -17.75 12.27
C ALA A 126 2.10 -16.58 11.27
N CYS A 127 2.20 -16.88 9.98
CA CYS A 127 2.00 -15.90 8.91
C CYS A 127 0.57 -16.04 8.38
N LEU A 128 -0.23 -14.98 8.50
CA LEU A 128 -1.66 -14.98 8.18
C LEU A 128 -1.98 -13.83 7.22
N ARG A 129 -3.07 -13.97 6.46
CA ARG A 129 -3.58 -12.91 5.60
C ARG A 129 -4.42 -11.92 6.42
N GLN A 130 -4.30 -10.64 6.13
CA GLN A 130 -5.24 -9.64 6.62
C GLN A 130 -6.62 -9.89 5.98
N PRO A 131 -7.71 -9.93 6.76
CA PRO A 131 -9.05 -10.02 6.22
C PRO A 131 -9.48 -8.68 5.63
N SER A 132 -10.30 -8.74 4.57
CA SER A 132 -11.05 -7.57 4.10
C SER A 132 -12.01 -7.10 5.18
N GLN A 133 -12.17 -5.78 5.31
CA GLN A 133 -13.12 -5.16 6.22
C GLN A 133 -14.58 -5.34 5.76
N GLY A 134 -14.83 -5.42 4.45
CA GLY A 134 -16.18 -5.51 3.89
C GLY A 134 -17.03 -6.64 4.48
N PRO A 135 -16.54 -7.90 4.50
CA PRO A 135 -17.23 -9.04 5.12
C PRO A 135 -17.53 -8.90 6.61
N THR A 136 -16.75 -8.12 7.37
CA THR A 136 -16.94 -7.90 8.81
C THR A 136 -18.30 -7.29 9.11
N PHE A 137 -18.81 -6.42 8.25
CA PHE A 137 -20.13 -5.78 8.38
C PHE A 137 -21.25 -6.58 7.69
N GLY A 138 -20.94 -7.76 7.16
CA GLY A 138 -21.89 -8.68 6.54
C GLY A 138 -21.97 -10.01 7.28
N VAL A 139 -21.65 -11.09 6.58
CA VAL A 139 -21.85 -12.48 7.06
C VAL A 139 -20.61 -13.05 7.78
N LYS A 140 -19.42 -12.42 7.64
CA LYS A 140 -18.14 -12.98 8.11
C LYS A 140 -17.29 -11.93 8.82
N GLY A 141 -17.50 -11.78 10.12
CA GLY A 141 -16.61 -11.05 11.04
C GLY A 141 -15.82 -11.97 11.99
N GLY A 142 -15.40 -13.15 11.51
CA GLY A 142 -14.75 -14.17 12.34
C GLY A 142 -13.32 -13.83 12.74
N ALA A 143 -12.80 -14.48 13.79
CA ALA A 143 -11.44 -14.29 14.27
C ALA A 143 -10.41 -14.77 13.23
N ALA A 144 -9.21 -14.21 13.23
CA ALA A 144 -8.06 -14.94 12.69
C ALA A 144 -7.76 -16.11 13.64
N GLY A 145 -8.39 -17.25 13.37
CA GLY A 145 -8.35 -18.42 14.25
C GLY A 145 -9.71 -18.70 14.88
N GLY A 146 -9.71 -19.26 16.09
CA GLY A 146 -10.92 -19.53 16.86
C GLY A 146 -10.60 -20.10 18.25
N GLY A 147 -11.50 -19.90 19.19
CA GLY A 147 -11.31 -20.25 20.60
C GLY A 147 -10.06 -19.59 21.18
N TYR A 148 -9.20 -20.39 21.82
CA TYR A 148 -7.95 -19.93 22.42
C TYR A 148 -6.75 -19.88 21.45
N ALA A 149 -6.95 -20.25 20.19
CA ALA A 149 -5.95 -20.18 19.13
C ALA A 149 -6.37 -19.11 18.10
N GLN A 150 -6.20 -17.85 18.49
CA GLN A 150 -6.57 -16.69 17.68
C GLN A 150 -5.56 -15.54 17.79
N VAL A 151 -5.60 -14.62 16.82
CA VAL A 151 -4.88 -13.34 16.86
C VAL A 151 -5.69 -12.32 17.68
N ILE A 152 -5.01 -11.57 18.54
CA ILE A 152 -5.61 -10.51 19.38
C ILE A 152 -4.84 -9.19 19.22
N PRO A 153 -5.50 -8.03 19.34
CA PRO A 153 -6.95 -7.83 19.48
C PRO A 153 -7.73 -8.10 18.18
N MET A 154 -8.81 -8.87 18.28
CA MET A 154 -9.60 -9.29 17.11
C MET A 154 -10.29 -8.12 16.39
N GLU A 155 -10.74 -7.11 17.12
CA GLU A 155 -11.43 -5.94 16.56
C GLU A 155 -10.51 -5.12 15.66
N GLU A 156 -9.28 -4.89 16.11
CA GLU A 156 -8.27 -4.18 15.32
C GLU A 156 -7.87 -4.99 14.09
N PHE A 157 -7.82 -6.33 14.22
CA PHE A 157 -7.47 -7.24 13.14
C PHE A 157 -8.51 -7.29 12.01
N ASN A 158 -9.80 -7.16 12.34
CA ASN A 158 -10.91 -7.26 11.39
C ASN A 158 -11.35 -5.91 10.78
N LEU A 159 -10.74 -4.80 11.21
CA LEU A 159 -11.02 -3.45 10.73
C LEU A 159 -9.78 -2.90 9.99
N HIS A 160 -9.30 -1.73 10.38
CA HIS A 160 -8.27 -1.01 9.65
C HIS A 160 -6.86 -1.59 9.82
N LEU A 161 -6.62 -2.38 10.88
CA LEU A 161 -5.30 -2.89 11.28
C LEU A 161 -4.21 -1.81 11.29
N THR A 162 -3.36 -1.76 10.27
CA THR A 162 -2.31 -0.72 10.09
C THR A 162 -2.50 0.12 8.82
N GLY A 163 -3.65 -0.01 8.14
CA GLY A 163 -4.01 0.80 6.97
C GLY A 163 -3.56 0.25 5.62
N ASP A 164 -3.09 -1.00 5.55
CA ASP A 164 -2.53 -1.58 4.32
C ASP A 164 -3.55 -1.63 3.17
N ILE A 165 -4.76 -2.12 3.45
CA ILE A 165 -5.83 -2.16 2.44
C ILE A 165 -6.26 -0.74 2.02
N HIS A 166 -6.17 0.25 2.92
CA HIS A 166 -6.44 1.65 2.59
C HIS A 166 -5.40 2.20 1.61
N ALA A 167 -4.12 1.89 1.84
CA ALA A 167 -3.04 2.28 0.92
C ALA A 167 -3.23 1.63 -0.46
N ILE A 168 -3.62 0.35 -0.51
CA ILE A 168 -3.93 -0.36 -1.76
C ILE A 168 -5.12 0.29 -2.47
N THR A 169 -6.18 0.60 -1.73
CA THR A 169 -7.37 1.27 -2.26
C THR A 169 -7.02 2.63 -2.86
N ALA A 170 -6.22 3.42 -2.15
CA ALA A 170 -5.76 4.73 -2.62
C ALA A 170 -4.91 4.60 -3.88
N ALA A 171 -3.92 3.70 -3.91
CA ALA A 171 -3.05 3.49 -5.07
C ALA A 171 -3.84 3.03 -6.31
N ASN A 172 -4.76 2.08 -6.13
CA ASN A 172 -5.58 1.55 -7.22
C ASN A 172 -6.48 2.63 -7.82
N ASN A 173 -7.14 3.41 -6.96
CA ASN A 173 -8.06 4.45 -7.38
C ASN A 173 -7.32 5.68 -7.95
N LEU A 174 -6.09 5.94 -7.50
CA LEU A 174 -5.21 6.94 -8.10
C LEU A 174 -4.88 6.56 -9.55
N LEU A 175 -4.53 5.30 -9.81
CA LEU A 175 -4.27 4.82 -11.17
C LEU A 175 -5.53 4.91 -12.04
N ALA A 176 -6.70 4.52 -11.51
CA ALA A 176 -7.98 4.67 -12.21
C ALA A 176 -8.29 6.14 -12.55
N ALA A 177 -8.03 7.07 -11.62
CA ALA A 177 -8.19 8.50 -11.85
C ALA A 177 -7.20 9.01 -12.91
N ALA A 178 -5.94 8.59 -12.85
CA ALA A 178 -4.91 8.97 -13.82
C ALA A 178 -5.28 8.58 -15.25
N ILE A 179 -5.88 7.39 -15.46
CA ILE A 179 -6.38 6.95 -16.77
C ILE A 179 -7.45 7.91 -17.29
N ASP A 180 -8.50 8.18 -16.49
CA ASP A 180 -9.61 9.03 -16.90
C ASP A 180 -9.15 10.48 -17.16
N THR A 181 -8.27 10.99 -16.28
CA THR A 181 -7.63 12.31 -16.42
C THR A 181 -6.78 12.38 -17.69
N ARG A 182 -6.00 11.34 -18.01
CA ARG A 182 -5.18 11.29 -19.22
C ARG A 182 -6.04 11.38 -20.48
N ILE A 183 -7.12 10.61 -20.54
CA ILE A 183 -8.07 10.63 -21.67
C ILE A 183 -8.69 12.03 -21.85
N LEU A 184 -9.11 12.66 -20.75
CA LEU A 184 -9.69 14.01 -20.79
C LEU A 184 -8.66 15.06 -21.24
N HIS A 185 -7.43 15.01 -20.75
CA HIS A 185 -6.40 15.98 -21.14
C HIS A 185 -6.00 15.82 -22.61
N GLU A 186 -5.73 14.59 -23.07
CA GLU A 186 -5.35 14.37 -24.47
C GLU A 186 -6.43 14.80 -25.47
N SER A 187 -7.71 14.69 -25.08
CA SER A 187 -8.84 15.05 -25.93
C SER A 187 -9.20 16.54 -25.91
N THR A 188 -8.88 17.25 -24.83
CA THR A 188 -9.17 18.70 -24.68
C THR A 188 -7.97 19.60 -24.96
N GLN A 189 -6.76 19.05 -25.01
CA GLN A 189 -5.52 19.79 -25.25
C GLN A 189 -5.30 20.02 -26.75
N THR A 190 -5.38 21.28 -27.17
CA THR A 190 -5.16 21.67 -28.57
C THR A 190 -3.68 21.89 -28.86
N ASP A 191 -3.23 21.60 -30.07
CA ASP A 191 -1.83 21.73 -30.50
C ASP A 191 -1.29 23.16 -30.31
N LYS A 192 -2.17 24.17 -30.42
CA LYS A 192 -1.88 25.59 -30.10
C LYS A 192 -1.47 25.82 -28.65
N LYS A 193 -2.06 25.11 -27.69
CA LYS A 193 -1.73 25.24 -26.25
C LYS A 193 -0.39 24.57 -25.89
N LEU A 194 0.10 23.66 -26.73
CA LEU A 194 1.41 23.03 -26.59
C LEU A 194 2.55 23.87 -27.23
N GLY A 195 2.22 25.01 -27.85
CA GLY A 195 3.19 25.87 -28.53
C GLY A 195 3.68 25.33 -29.88
N ILE A 196 3.08 24.24 -30.37
CA ILE A 196 3.50 23.57 -31.61
C ILE A 196 2.74 24.19 -32.78
N LYS A 197 3.49 24.82 -33.71
CA LYS A 197 2.94 25.46 -34.93
C LYS A 197 3.07 24.60 -36.19
N LYS A 198 3.65 23.40 -36.07
CA LYS A 198 4.00 22.52 -37.20
C LYS A 198 2.86 21.55 -37.48
N THR A 199 2.53 21.36 -38.75
CA THR A 199 1.45 20.47 -39.23
C THR A 199 1.95 19.13 -39.77
N ASP A 200 3.27 18.97 -39.93
CA ASP A 200 3.91 17.74 -40.41
C ASP A 200 4.60 16.99 -39.24
N PRO A 201 4.12 15.77 -38.87
CA PRO A 201 4.66 14.98 -37.78
C PRO A 201 6.15 14.63 -37.93
N SER A 202 6.67 14.55 -39.16
CA SER A 202 8.08 14.24 -39.43
C SER A 202 9.03 15.38 -39.09
N THR A 203 8.50 16.57 -38.79
CA THR A 203 9.26 17.79 -38.48
C THR A 203 9.33 18.12 -36.99
N LEU A 204 8.77 17.24 -36.14
CA LEU A 204 8.82 17.38 -34.69
C LEU A 204 10.23 17.05 -34.17
N THR A 205 10.76 17.93 -33.32
CA THR A 205 12.00 17.68 -32.57
C THR A 205 11.77 16.66 -31.45
N GLU A 206 12.81 15.98 -30.96
CA GLU A 206 12.68 15.03 -29.83
C GLU A 206 12.01 15.66 -28.59
N GLU A 207 12.21 16.96 -28.38
CA GLU A 207 11.59 17.74 -27.31
C GLU A 207 10.09 17.99 -27.56
N GLU A 208 9.68 18.23 -28.81
CA GLU A 208 8.28 18.33 -29.23
C GLU A 208 7.60 16.95 -29.22
N VAL A 209 8.31 15.87 -29.57
CA VAL A 209 7.85 14.48 -29.46
C VAL A 209 7.60 14.11 -28.00
N ARG A 210 8.47 14.52 -27.07
CA ARG A 210 8.27 14.35 -25.62
C ARG A 210 7.06 15.15 -25.11
N LYS A 211 6.79 16.34 -25.65
CA LYS A 211 5.54 17.10 -25.40
C LYS A 211 4.30 16.46 -26.04
N PHE A 212 4.49 15.53 -26.97
CA PHE A 212 3.46 14.85 -27.75
C PHE A 212 3.25 13.40 -27.34
N ALA A 213 3.88 12.88 -26.29
CA ALA A 213 3.68 11.48 -25.86
C ALA A 213 2.21 11.29 -25.45
N ARG A 214 1.34 11.03 -26.42
CA ARG A 214 -0.07 10.69 -26.25
C ARG A 214 -0.14 9.19 -26.20
N LEU A 215 -0.83 8.67 -25.19
CA LEU A 215 -1.13 7.25 -25.11
C LEU A 215 -2.31 6.88 -26.01
N ASN A 216 -3.12 7.87 -26.42
CA ASN A 216 -4.24 7.68 -27.33
C ASN A 216 -5.12 6.50 -26.91
N ILE A 217 -5.36 6.38 -25.60
CA ILE A 217 -6.07 5.27 -24.97
C ILE A 217 -7.44 5.11 -25.62
N ASP A 218 -7.81 3.88 -26.00
CA ASP A 218 -9.18 3.54 -26.36
C ASP A 218 -9.98 3.29 -25.07
N PRO A 219 -10.96 4.16 -24.72
CA PRO A 219 -11.72 4.01 -23.49
C PRO A 219 -12.51 2.70 -23.38
N SER A 220 -12.80 2.04 -24.50
CA SER A 220 -13.51 0.75 -24.52
C SER A 220 -12.65 -0.43 -24.09
N THR A 221 -11.31 -0.27 -24.12
CA THR A 221 -10.33 -1.31 -23.79
C THR A 221 -9.81 -1.21 -22.35
N ILE A 222 -10.26 -0.21 -21.58
CA ILE A 222 -9.85 -0.03 -20.18
C ILE A 222 -10.26 -1.26 -19.37
N THR A 223 -9.26 -1.99 -18.90
CA THR A 223 -9.44 -3.15 -18.01
C THR A 223 -9.42 -2.73 -16.54
N TRP A 224 -8.73 -1.62 -16.23
CA TRP A 224 -8.53 -1.16 -14.86
C TRP A 224 -9.81 -0.63 -14.21
N GLN A 225 -10.15 -1.19 -13.05
CA GLN A 225 -11.33 -0.84 -12.28
C GLN A 225 -10.98 -0.09 -11.00
N ARG A 226 -11.98 0.60 -10.44
CA ARG A 226 -11.85 1.18 -9.10
C ARG A 226 -12.05 0.10 -8.05
N VAL A 227 -11.62 0.36 -6.81
CA VAL A 227 -11.84 -0.56 -5.70
C VAL A 227 -12.33 0.13 -4.45
N LEU A 228 -13.03 -0.63 -3.62
CA LEU A 228 -13.51 -0.21 -2.30
C LEU A 228 -13.53 -1.43 -1.37
N ASP A 229 -13.08 -1.29 -0.12
CA ASP A 229 -13.09 -2.41 0.84
C ASP A 229 -14.41 -2.53 1.60
N THR A 230 -15.52 -2.49 0.87
CA THR A 230 -16.87 -2.66 1.42
C THR A 230 -17.72 -3.53 0.51
N ASN A 231 -18.68 -4.24 1.08
CA ASN A 231 -19.61 -5.06 0.30
C ASN A 231 -20.72 -4.20 -0.32
N ASP A 232 -20.44 -3.54 -1.44
CA ASP A 232 -21.42 -2.74 -2.18
C ASP A 232 -21.71 -3.33 -3.56
N ARG A 233 -22.90 -3.93 -3.72
CA ARG A 233 -23.31 -4.55 -4.98
C ARG A 233 -23.73 -3.53 -6.05
N PHE A 234 -24.10 -2.30 -5.66
CA PHE A 234 -24.60 -1.29 -6.60
C PHE A 234 -23.48 -0.66 -7.42
N LEU A 235 -22.22 -0.80 -6.96
CA LEU A 235 -21.05 -0.30 -7.69
C LEU A 235 -20.50 -1.27 -8.75
N ARG A 236 -21.10 -2.46 -8.93
CA ARG A 236 -20.67 -3.45 -9.94
C ARG A 236 -20.86 -2.99 -11.38
N LYS A 237 -21.72 -2.00 -11.62
CA LYS A 237 -21.91 -1.39 -12.94
C LYS A 237 -22.44 0.02 -12.79
N ILE A 238 -21.59 1.00 -13.09
CA ILE A 238 -21.89 2.42 -12.97
C ILE A 238 -21.52 3.16 -14.24
N THR A 239 -21.98 4.41 -14.36
CA THR A 239 -21.51 5.36 -15.37
C THR A 239 -20.80 6.51 -14.66
N ILE A 240 -19.60 6.85 -15.10
CA ILE A 240 -18.79 7.96 -14.57
C ILE A 240 -18.66 9.09 -15.60
N GLY A 241 -18.15 10.26 -15.20
CA GLY A 241 -17.91 11.38 -16.13
C GLY A 241 -19.20 12.05 -16.62
N GLN A 242 -20.22 12.14 -15.76
CA GLN A 242 -21.51 12.78 -16.08
C GLN A 242 -21.54 14.28 -15.75
N GLY A 243 -20.46 14.81 -15.18
CA GLY A 243 -20.32 16.24 -14.90
C GLY A 243 -20.33 17.08 -16.18
N SER A 244 -20.68 18.36 -16.05
CA SER A 244 -20.68 19.29 -17.18
C SER A 244 -19.29 19.52 -17.78
N THR A 245 -18.24 19.42 -16.97
CA THR A 245 -16.84 19.54 -17.37
C THR A 245 -16.32 18.31 -18.12
N GLU A 246 -16.87 17.13 -17.86
CA GLU A 246 -16.52 15.86 -18.53
C GLU A 246 -17.50 15.49 -19.65
N LYS A 247 -18.34 16.43 -20.10
CA LYS A 247 -19.38 16.19 -21.11
C LYS A 247 -18.77 15.56 -22.38
N GLY A 248 -19.30 14.40 -22.77
CA GLY A 248 -18.82 13.63 -23.92
C GLY A 248 -17.79 12.55 -23.59
N TYR A 249 -17.29 12.48 -22.34
CA TYR A 249 -16.27 11.52 -21.90
C TYR A 249 -16.80 10.54 -20.85
N SER A 250 -18.12 10.34 -20.82
CA SER A 250 -18.76 9.43 -19.88
C SER A 250 -18.53 7.98 -20.32
N ARG A 251 -18.24 7.09 -19.38
CA ARG A 251 -18.03 5.66 -19.68
C ARG A 251 -18.60 4.76 -18.60
N GLN A 252 -18.81 3.49 -18.95
CA GLN A 252 -19.10 2.46 -17.96
C GLN A 252 -17.83 2.13 -17.15
N ALA A 253 -18.02 1.91 -15.86
CA ALA A 253 -16.99 1.48 -14.92
C ALA A 253 -17.59 0.56 -13.86
N GLN A 254 -16.74 -0.06 -13.06
CA GLN A 254 -17.15 -0.86 -11.90
C GLN A 254 -16.18 -0.65 -10.72
N PHE A 255 -16.65 -1.03 -9.54
CA PHE A 255 -15.81 -1.21 -8.35
C PHE A 255 -15.70 -2.67 -7.97
N ASP A 256 -14.49 -3.12 -7.73
CA ASP A 256 -14.19 -4.42 -7.12
C ASP A 256 -13.87 -4.26 -5.62
N ILE A 257 -13.92 -5.37 -4.88
CA ILE A 257 -13.46 -5.35 -3.48
C ILE A 257 -11.94 -5.13 -3.44
N ALA A 258 -11.43 -4.29 -2.53
CA ALA A 258 -10.02 -3.87 -2.52
C ALA A 258 -9.01 -5.04 -2.53
N VAL A 259 -9.31 -6.12 -1.83
CA VAL A 259 -8.46 -7.32 -1.79
C VAL A 259 -8.39 -8.09 -3.12
N ALA A 260 -9.22 -7.75 -4.10
CA ALA A 260 -9.19 -8.30 -5.46
C ALA A 260 -8.34 -7.47 -6.43
N SER A 261 -7.81 -6.31 -6.00
CA SER A 261 -6.93 -5.46 -6.81
C SER A 261 -5.67 -6.21 -7.25
N GLU A 262 -5.22 -5.97 -8.48
CA GLU A 262 -3.90 -6.43 -8.94
C GLU A 262 -2.76 -5.87 -8.08
N ILE A 263 -2.91 -4.66 -7.54
CA ILE A 263 -1.94 -4.06 -6.61
C ILE A 263 -1.81 -4.90 -5.33
N MET A 264 -2.90 -5.51 -4.85
CA MET A 264 -2.84 -6.45 -3.71
C MET A 264 -2.04 -7.71 -4.07
N ALA A 265 -2.19 -8.22 -5.30
CA ALA A 265 -1.40 -9.35 -5.78
C ALA A 265 0.09 -8.99 -5.91
N VAL A 266 0.41 -7.80 -6.43
CA VAL A 266 1.79 -7.29 -6.49
C VAL A 266 2.39 -7.18 -5.08
N LEU A 267 1.67 -6.59 -4.12
CA LEU A 267 2.10 -6.49 -2.72
C LEU A 267 2.36 -7.87 -2.11
N ALA A 268 1.55 -8.88 -2.44
CA ALA A 268 1.70 -10.23 -1.89
C ALA A 268 2.86 -11.04 -2.51
N LEU A 269 3.33 -10.66 -3.71
CA LEU A 269 4.34 -11.39 -4.47
C LEU A 269 5.71 -10.71 -4.48
N THR A 270 5.81 -9.48 -3.98
CA THR A 270 7.04 -8.72 -4.04
C THR A 270 8.00 -9.02 -2.88
N ASP A 271 9.30 -8.93 -3.15
CA ASP A 271 10.37 -9.12 -2.17
C ASP A 271 11.08 -7.82 -1.75
N SER A 272 10.83 -6.71 -2.45
CA SER A 272 11.52 -5.45 -2.25
C SER A 272 10.72 -4.27 -2.84
N LEU A 273 11.02 -3.04 -2.40
CA LEU A 273 10.39 -1.85 -2.97
C LEU A 273 10.72 -1.65 -4.45
N ALA A 274 11.92 -2.09 -4.88
CA ALA A 274 12.34 -2.00 -6.28
C ALA A 274 11.53 -2.97 -7.16
N ASP A 275 11.41 -4.23 -6.76
CA ASP A 275 10.58 -5.23 -7.43
C ASP A 275 9.11 -4.82 -7.45
N MET A 276 8.59 -4.27 -6.34
CA MET A 276 7.22 -3.75 -6.28
C MET A 276 7.01 -2.65 -7.33
N LYS A 277 7.93 -1.68 -7.42
CA LYS A 277 7.84 -0.59 -8.39
C LYS A 277 7.85 -1.10 -9.83
N GLU A 278 8.73 -2.05 -10.15
CA GLU A 278 8.83 -2.67 -11.48
C GLU A 278 7.53 -3.40 -11.86
N ARG A 279 6.98 -4.19 -10.93
CA ARG A 279 5.70 -4.89 -11.14
C ARG A 279 4.54 -3.93 -11.33
N LEU A 280 4.46 -2.87 -10.52
CA LEU A 280 3.44 -1.83 -10.67
C LEU A 280 3.56 -1.14 -12.03
N GLY A 281 4.77 -0.80 -12.47
CA GLY A 281 4.99 -0.16 -13.77
C GLY A 281 4.48 -1.01 -14.94
N ARG A 282 4.64 -2.33 -14.86
CA ARG A 282 4.24 -3.30 -15.90
C ARG A 282 2.74 -3.60 -15.99
N MET A 283 1.92 -3.14 -15.04
CA MET A 283 0.49 -3.42 -15.06
C MET A 283 -0.15 -2.80 -16.31
N VAL A 284 -0.82 -3.63 -17.12
CA VAL A 284 -1.52 -3.17 -18.34
C VAL A 284 -2.91 -2.68 -17.96
N VAL A 285 -3.20 -1.42 -18.24
CA VAL A 285 -4.44 -0.75 -17.80
C VAL A 285 -5.47 -0.59 -18.91
N ALA A 286 -5.01 -0.55 -20.16
CA ALA A 286 -5.83 -0.39 -21.36
C ALA A 286 -5.01 -0.75 -22.61
N SER A 287 -5.62 -0.63 -23.79
CA SER A 287 -4.92 -0.53 -25.06
C SER A 287 -5.08 0.87 -25.67
N ASP A 288 -4.14 1.28 -26.50
CA ASP A 288 -4.31 2.43 -27.37
C ASP A 288 -5.22 2.08 -28.56
N LYS A 289 -5.54 3.08 -29.39
CA LYS A 289 -6.37 2.90 -30.59
C LYS A 289 -5.74 2.05 -31.68
N ASP A 290 -4.43 1.80 -31.61
CA ASP A 290 -3.70 0.91 -32.52
C ASP A 290 -3.57 -0.52 -31.95
N GLY A 291 -4.19 -0.77 -30.79
CA GLY A 291 -4.22 -2.06 -30.12
C GLY A 291 -2.96 -2.40 -29.31
N GLN A 292 -2.03 -1.44 -29.13
CA GLN A 292 -0.85 -1.65 -28.28
C GLN A 292 -1.22 -1.54 -26.81
N PRO A 293 -0.61 -2.35 -25.92
CA PRO A 293 -0.87 -2.26 -24.49
C PRO A 293 -0.35 -0.95 -23.91
N VAL A 294 -1.17 -0.33 -23.06
CA VAL A 294 -0.80 0.84 -22.26
C VAL A 294 -0.62 0.39 -20.82
N THR A 295 0.54 0.69 -20.24
CA THR A 295 0.93 0.30 -18.90
C THR A 295 0.77 1.43 -17.87
N ALA A 296 0.87 1.10 -16.58
CA ALA A 296 0.86 2.11 -15.53
C ALA A 296 2.10 3.02 -15.57
N GLU A 297 3.24 2.52 -16.05
CA GLU A 297 4.45 3.34 -16.26
C GLU A 297 4.24 4.40 -17.35
N ASP A 298 3.50 4.07 -18.41
CA ASP A 298 3.18 5.00 -19.50
C ASP A 298 2.32 6.19 -19.05
N LEU A 299 1.53 6.00 -17.99
CA LEU A 299 0.74 7.06 -17.34
C LEU A 299 1.58 8.00 -16.46
N GLY A 300 2.80 7.58 -16.10
CA GLY A 300 3.65 8.26 -15.14
C GLY A 300 4.41 9.45 -15.71
N THR A 301 4.00 10.66 -15.34
CA THR A 301 4.93 11.79 -15.15
C THR A 301 5.23 11.86 -13.65
N PRO A 302 6.48 12.07 -13.19
CA PRO A 302 6.77 12.19 -11.76
C PRO A 302 6.00 13.37 -11.14
N VAL A 303 5.22 13.11 -10.08
CA VAL A 303 4.41 14.10 -9.36
C VAL A 303 4.71 14.00 -7.87
N PHE A 304 4.95 15.15 -7.23
CA PHE A 304 4.93 15.26 -5.77
C PHE A 304 3.51 15.57 -5.28
N VAL A 305 3.06 14.86 -4.23
CA VAL A 305 1.81 15.14 -3.53
C VAL A 305 2.12 15.36 -2.06
N HIS A 306 2.03 16.61 -1.60
CA HIS A 306 2.32 16.97 -0.21
C HIS A 306 1.60 18.27 0.18
N ALA A 307 0.83 18.23 1.27
CA ALA A 307 -0.10 19.27 1.72
C ALA A 307 -1.18 19.67 0.69
N GLY A 308 -2.23 20.37 1.16
CA GLY A 308 -3.34 20.80 0.32
C GLY A 308 -4.46 21.43 1.15
N PRO A 309 -4.26 22.67 1.67
CA PRO A 309 -5.28 23.34 2.45
C PRO A 309 -6.39 23.87 1.53
N PHE A 310 -7.59 24.06 2.06
CA PHE A 310 -8.73 24.58 1.28
C PHE A 310 -8.42 25.94 0.63
N ALA A 311 -8.75 26.09 -0.65
CA ALA A 311 -8.56 27.36 -1.37
C ALA A 311 -9.48 28.50 -0.89
N ASN A 312 -10.58 28.16 -0.19
CA ASN A 312 -11.58 29.13 0.27
C ASN A 312 -11.14 29.84 1.56
N ILE A 313 -10.50 29.12 2.48
CA ILE A 313 -10.13 29.62 3.82
C ILE A 313 -8.61 29.62 4.06
N ALA A 314 -7.83 29.15 3.08
CA ALA A 314 -6.38 29.15 3.08
C ALA A 314 -5.88 29.38 1.63
N HIS A 315 -4.63 29.03 1.36
CA HIS A 315 -3.96 29.38 0.10
C HIS A 315 -4.19 28.37 -1.05
N GLY A 316 -4.74 27.18 -0.79
CA GLY A 316 -5.15 26.28 -1.89
C GLY A 316 -4.02 25.62 -2.70
N ASN A 317 -2.83 25.47 -2.12
CA ASN A 317 -1.62 24.98 -2.81
C ASN A 317 -1.04 23.73 -2.15
N SER A 318 -0.25 22.97 -2.91
CA SER A 318 0.70 22.00 -2.34
C SER A 318 1.76 22.72 -1.48
N SER A 319 2.57 21.95 -0.76
CA SER A 319 3.60 22.54 0.07
C SER A 319 4.76 23.10 -0.75
N VAL A 320 5.26 24.24 -0.31
CA VAL A 320 6.52 24.84 -0.79
C VAL A 320 7.71 23.86 -0.69
N LEU A 321 7.71 22.94 0.27
CA LEU A 321 8.78 21.96 0.43
C LEU A 321 8.84 20.97 -0.74
N ALA A 322 7.69 20.47 -1.19
CA ALA A 322 7.59 19.61 -2.35
C ALA A 322 8.08 20.33 -3.61
N ASP A 323 7.68 21.58 -3.81
CA ASP A 323 8.09 22.38 -4.98
C ASP A 323 9.60 22.62 -4.99
N LYS A 324 10.20 22.94 -3.83
CA LYS A 324 11.65 23.13 -3.71
C LYS A 324 12.44 21.85 -4.00
N ILE A 325 11.95 20.69 -3.54
CA ILE A 325 12.58 19.40 -3.85
C ILE A 325 12.45 19.11 -5.35
N ALA A 326 11.25 19.30 -5.92
CA ALA A 326 10.99 19.12 -7.34
C ALA A 326 11.92 19.98 -8.20
N LEU A 327 12.02 21.27 -7.91
CA LEU A 327 12.88 22.23 -8.63
C LEU A 327 14.35 21.84 -8.59
N LYS A 328 14.83 21.25 -7.49
CA LYS A 328 16.21 20.73 -7.40
C LYS A 328 16.42 19.44 -8.18
N LEU A 329 15.41 18.58 -8.26
CA LEU A 329 15.50 17.30 -8.95
C LEU A 329 15.38 17.42 -10.46
N VAL A 330 14.63 18.41 -10.97
CA VAL A 330 14.42 18.57 -12.42
C VAL A 330 15.61 19.20 -13.17
N GLY A 331 16.51 19.91 -12.48
CA GLY A 331 17.70 20.55 -13.08
C GLY A 331 17.40 21.87 -13.82
N GLU A 332 18.44 22.53 -14.37
CA GLU A 332 18.33 23.87 -15.01
C GLU A 332 17.40 23.91 -16.23
N GLU A 333 17.32 22.82 -16.98
CA GLU A 333 16.46 22.67 -18.17
C GLU A 333 15.11 22.02 -17.85
N GLY A 334 14.83 21.78 -16.56
CA GLY A 334 13.66 21.04 -16.10
C GLY A 334 12.47 21.92 -15.72
N PHE A 335 11.26 21.36 -15.80
CA PHE A 335 10.02 22.07 -15.48
C PHE A 335 9.28 21.42 -14.30
N VAL A 336 8.79 22.23 -13.38
CA VAL A 336 7.87 21.83 -12.30
C VAL A 336 6.51 22.44 -12.59
N GLY A 337 5.47 21.60 -12.62
CA GLY A 337 4.08 22.03 -12.75
C GLY A 337 3.38 22.01 -11.39
N GLU A 338 2.80 23.15 -10.99
CA GLU A 338 1.93 23.28 -9.82
C GLU A 338 0.54 23.74 -10.28
N SER A 339 -0.51 23.32 -9.57
CA SER A 339 -1.88 23.78 -9.80
C SER A 339 -2.40 24.61 -8.61
N HIS A 340 -2.98 25.77 -8.92
CA HIS A 340 -3.63 26.65 -7.95
C HIS A 340 -5.13 26.71 -8.20
N THR A 341 -5.94 26.58 -7.15
CA THR A 341 -7.40 26.74 -7.24
C THR A 341 -7.77 28.20 -6.97
N ARG A 342 -8.28 28.92 -7.98
CA ARG A 342 -8.69 30.34 -7.82
C ARG A 342 -9.83 30.48 -6.81
N ARG A 343 -9.78 31.55 -6.01
CA ARG A 343 -10.93 32.02 -5.23
C ARG A 343 -12.03 32.54 -6.15
N ALA A 344 -13.29 32.41 -5.71
CA ALA A 344 -14.46 32.91 -6.44
C ALA A 344 -14.41 34.44 -6.68
N ASP A 345 -13.58 35.15 -5.93
CA ASP A 345 -13.58 36.62 -5.84
C ASP A 345 -12.53 37.30 -6.74
N GLY A 346 -11.82 36.54 -7.59
CA GLY A 346 -11.00 37.09 -8.68
C GLY A 346 -9.55 37.46 -8.36
N ASP A 347 -9.13 37.52 -7.09
CA ASP A 347 -7.76 37.88 -6.73
C ASP A 347 -6.81 36.68 -6.74
N ILE A 348 -5.74 36.77 -7.54
CA ILE A 348 -4.56 35.91 -7.45
C ILE A 348 -3.64 36.55 -6.39
N MET A 349 -3.42 35.89 -5.25
CA MET A 349 -2.36 36.34 -4.34
C MET A 349 -1.02 36.14 -5.04
N PRO A 350 -0.19 37.18 -5.23
CA PRO A 350 1.15 37.01 -5.75
C PRO A 350 1.95 36.15 -4.76
N ILE A 351 2.63 35.13 -5.29
CA ILE A 351 3.67 34.44 -4.53
C ILE A 351 4.76 35.46 -4.31
N ASP A 352 4.95 35.83 -3.04
CA ASP A 352 5.90 36.84 -2.61
C ASP A 352 7.31 36.44 -3.08
N SER A 353 7.85 37.17 -4.05
CA SER A 353 9.22 37.03 -4.54
C SER A 353 10.19 37.89 -3.73
N GLN A 354 9.87 38.23 -2.48
CA GLN A 354 10.75 39.01 -1.61
C GLN A 354 11.37 38.16 -0.49
N ASN A 355 12.71 38.09 -0.53
CA ASN A 355 13.67 37.85 0.57
C ASN A 355 13.65 36.49 1.30
N HIS A 356 14.51 35.55 0.85
CA HIS A 356 15.80 35.22 1.50
C HIS A 356 16.49 34.03 0.83
#